data_AF-A0A3M9Y7T9-F1
#
_entry.id   AF-A0A3M9Y7T9-F1
#
_cell.length_a   1.000
_cell.length_b   1.000
_cell.length_c   1.000
_cell.angle_alpha   90.00
_cell.angle_beta   90.00
_cell.angle_gamma   90.00
#
_symmetry.space_group_name_H-M   'P 1'
#
loop_
_entity.id
_entity.type
_entity.pdbx_description
1 polymer ?
#
loop_
_entity_poly.entity_id
_entity_poly.type
_entity_poly.pdbx_seq_one_letter_code
_entity_poly.pdbx_strand_id
1 'polypeptide(L)'
;MPFSTEGMPSTVLDELLHRLGRLLSHVSYSVRGLAALSFYGLTTRLPSQVSISCPLYARDVVKCWAAAQGMIVHPSFPDAFGVPLSDGSVRKVRLQFVDAGAPLDWIAMGPAGTRIASMPALLDTLAERYMDPRVPARAVSTLGRDIFWLLQRMAEDTTPEQMVTVERVPNVLKADFWSLFTFTHFGADQLLYDAGFGKLIAELDRPVSETHDSLLDESQIGIDGDPEHWYDDVDAGLVESMIGSGRPVLPLRRKNSRYFERLSGTRPATVELAFVESPSLSTRDHQSPISAAELDQMAEQGIMFCPVDQRNW
;
A
#
# COMPACT_ATOMS: atom_id res chain seq x y z
N MET A 1 -26.56 0.22 23.35
CA MET A 1 -25.49 1.06 23.90
C MET A 1 -24.65 1.61 22.76
N PRO A 2 -24.23 2.88 22.80
CA PRO A 2 -23.32 3.44 21.79
C PRO A 2 -21.91 2.83 21.93
N PHE A 3 -21.18 2.77 20.83
CA PHE A 3 -19.77 2.40 20.87
C PHE A 3 -18.92 3.58 21.37
N SER A 4 -17.96 3.30 22.25
CA SER A 4 -17.00 4.32 22.69
C SER A 4 -16.14 4.78 21.51
N THR A 5 -15.95 6.10 21.40
CA THR A 5 -15.13 6.76 20.38
C THR A 5 -13.80 7.27 20.95
N GLU A 6 -13.55 7.08 22.24
CA GLU A 6 -12.31 7.52 22.89
C GLU A 6 -11.12 6.70 22.38
N GLY A 7 -9.92 7.28 22.38
CA GLY A 7 -8.70 6.55 22.05
C GLY A 7 -8.45 5.39 23.02
N MET A 8 -8.16 4.20 22.50
CA MET A 8 -7.84 3.03 23.31
C MET A 8 -6.35 3.04 23.69
N PRO A 9 -6.00 3.11 24.99
CA PRO A 9 -4.63 2.86 25.42
C PRO A 9 -4.24 1.40 25.19
N SER A 10 -2.93 1.09 25.27
CA SER A 10 -2.40 -0.24 24.97
C SER A 10 -3.07 -1.36 25.76
N THR A 11 -3.33 -1.16 27.06
CA THR A 11 -3.98 -2.17 27.92
C THR A 11 -5.40 -2.54 27.45
N VAL A 12 -6.17 -1.55 27.04
CA VAL A 12 -7.55 -1.72 26.53
C VAL A 12 -7.50 -2.37 25.13
N LEU A 13 -6.56 -1.96 24.30
CA LEU A 13 -6.34 -2.56 22.99
C LEU A 13 -5.93 -4.04 23.13
N ASP A 14 -5.01 -4.36 24.03
CA ASP A 14 -4.54 -5.72 24.27
C ASP A 14 -5.69 -6.62 24.75
N GLU A 15 -6.52 -6.15 25.69
CA GLU A 15 -7.71 -6.90 26.13
C GLU A 15 -8.63 -7.20 24.94
N LEU A 16 -8.91 -6.19 24.12
CA LEU A 16 -9.78 -6.31 22.95
C LEU A 16 -9.21 -7.32 21.94
N LEU A 17 -7.91 -7.22 21.62
CA LEU A 17 -7.25 -8.13 20.70
C LEU A 17 -7.28 -9.57 21.22
N HIS A 18 -6.99 -9.81 22.51
CA HIS A 18 -7.09 -11.13 23.12
C HIS A 18 -8.53 -11.70 23.10
N ARG A 19 -9.55 -10.84 23.26
CA ARG A 19 -10.95 -11.25 23.08
C ARG A 19 -11.24 -11.63 21.63
N LEU A 20 -10.73 -10.88 20.65
CA LEU A 20 -10.88 -11.20 19.23
C LEU A 20 -10.22 -12.54 18.86
N GLY A 21 -9.00 -12.82 19.35
CA GLY A 21 -8.32 -14.10 19.13
C GLY A 21 -9.17 -15.29 19.54
N ARG A 22 -9.80 -15.20 20.72
CA ARG A 22 -10.72 -16.25 21.21
C ARG A 22 -12.03 -16.30 20.43
N LEU A 23 -12.62 -15.13 20.16
CA LEU A 23 -13.91 -15.02 19.49
C LEU A 23 -13.87 -15.57 18.06
N LEU A 24 -12.82 -15.23 17.31
CA LEU A 24 -12.70 -15.49 15.87
C LEU A 24 -11.66 -16.58 15.55
N SER A 25 -11.36 -17.44 16.52
CA SER A 25 -10.39 -18.54 16.38
C SER A 25 -10.64 -19.41 15.14
N HIS A 26 -11.91 -19.66 14.81
CA HIS A 26 -12.40 -20.48 13.70
C HIS A 26 -12.62 -19.72 12.37
N VAL A 27 -12.50 -18.38 12.36
CA VAL A 27 -12.68 -17.57 11.15
C VAL A 27 -11.33 -17.09 10.66
N SER A 28 -11.07 -17.11 9.35
CA SER A 28 -9.90 -16.44 8.79
C SER A 28 -10.09 -14.92 8.89
N TYR A 29 -9.20 -14.23 9.61
CA TYR A 29 -9.24 -12.78 9.76
C TYR A 29 -7.85 -12.21 9.96
N SER A 30 -7.72 -10.90 9.80
CA SER A 30 -6.47 -10.16 10.05
C SER A 30 -6.82 -8.76 10.60
N VAL A 31 -6.25 -8.38 11.75
CA VAL A 31 -6.40 -7.03 12.33
C VAL A 31 -5.60 -6.02 11.52
N ARG A 32 -6.23 -4.91 11.15
CA ARG A 32 -5.71 -3.91 10.21
C ARG A 32 -5.85 -2.48 10.77
N GLY A 33 -5.26 -1.53 10.05
CA GLY A 33 -5.38 -0.10 10.32
C GLY A 33 -4.64 0.34 11.58
N LEU A 34 -5.13 1.42 12.22
CA LEU A 34 -4.44 2.04 13.36
C LEU A 34 -4.24 1.08 14.54
N ALA A 35 -5.17 0.15 14.77
CA ALA A 35 -5.02 -0.87 15.82
C ALA A 35 -3.80 -1.78 15.59
N ALA A 36 -3.54 -2.16 14.33
CA ALA A 36 -2.38 -2.95 13.98
C ALA A 36 -1.09 -2.12 14.04
N LEU A 37 -1.13 -0.85 13.61
CA LEU A 37 0.03 0.06 13.78
C LEU A 37 0.38 0.26 15.26
N SER A 38 -0.61 0.42 16.13
CA SER A 38 -0.39 0.53 17.58
C SER A 38 0.18 -0.74 18.19
N PHE A 39 -0.20 -1.92 17.68
CA PHE A 39 0.45 -3.18 18.06
C PHE A 39 1.95 -3.18 17.74
N TYR A 40 2.35 -2.61 16.60
CA TYR A 40 3.76 -2.43 16.22
C TYR A 40 4.47 -1.25 16.93
N GLY A 41 3.81 -0.59 17.89
CA GLY A 41 4.41 0.46 18.72
C GLY A 41 4.08 1.90 18.29
N LEU A 42 3.12 2.12 17.38
CA LEU A 42 2.68 3.48 17.07
C LEU A 42 1.88 4.07 18.25
N THR A 43 2.49 5.02 18.96
CA THR A 43 1.91 5.66 20.16
C THR A 43 1.42 7.09 19.94
N THR A 44 1.76 7.71 18.80
CA THR A 44 1.39 9.10 18.51
C THR A 44 -0.12 9.32 18.40
N ARG A 45 -0.86 8.26 18.05
CA ARG A 45 -2.33 8.26 17.94
C ARG A 45 -2.90 6.96 18.46
N LEU A 46 -3.98 7.05 19.22
CA LEU A 46 -4.67 5.91 19.79
C LEU A 46 -5.85 5.48 18.90
N PRO A 47 -6.05 4.18 18.67
CA PRO A 47 -7.19 3.69 17.90
C PRO A 47 -8.48 3.86 18.70
N SER A 48 -9.53 4.42 18.08
CA SER A 48 -10.88 4.45 18.68
C SER A 48 -11.72 3.22 18.33
N GLN A 49 -11.31 2.47 17.31
CA GLN A 49 -11.94 1.24 16.85
C GLN A 49 -10.88 0.28 16.30
N VAL A 50 -11.22 -1.01 16.24
CA VAL A 50 -10.40 -2.02 15.56
C VAL A 50 -11.03 -2.34 14.22
N SER A 51 -10.22 -2.42 13.15
CA SER A 51 -10.69 -2.89 11.85
C SER A 51 -10.11 -4.29 11.60
N ILE A 52 -10.95 -5.21 11.15
CA ILE A 52 -10.50 -6.55 10.75
C ILE A 52 -10.92 -6.82 9.30
N SER A 53 -10.02 -7.44 8.54
CA SER A 53 -10.33 -8.00 7.24
C SER A 53 -10.70 -9.47 7.39
N CYS A 54 -11.73 -9.91 6.70
CA CYS A 54 -12.20 -11.29 6.68
C CYS A 54 -12.74 -11.65 5.27
N PRO A 55 -12.72 -12.92 4.87
CA PRO A 55 -13.27 -13.32 3.58
C PRO A 55 -14.77 -13.03 3.51
N LEU A 56 -15.26 -12.68 2.31
CA LEU A 56 -16.66 -12.30 2.09
C LEU A 56 -17.65 -13.38 2.55
N TYR A 57 -17.31 -14.67 2.39
CA TYR A 57 -18.15 -15.78 2.84
C TYR A 57 -18.38 -15.79 4.36
N ALA A 58 -17.50 -15.16 5.15
CA ALA A 58 -17.61 -15.12 6.61
C ALA A 58 -18.52 -14.01 7.12
N ARG A 59 -19.08 -13.16 6.24
CA ARG A 59 -19.85 -11.96 6.60
C ARG A 59 -20.97 -12.21 7.59
N ASP A 60 -21.80 -13.21 7.33
CA ASP A 60 -22.94 -13.50 8.18
C ASP A 60 -22.53 -14.35 9.40
N VAL A 61 -21.56 -15.26 9.20
CA VAL A 61 -21.02 -16.14 10.26
C VAL A 61 -20.41 -15.32 11.39
N VAL A 62 -19.56 -14.33 11.08
CA VAL A 62 -18.87 -13.52 12.08
C VAL A 62 -19.85 -12.78 12.99
N LYS A 63 -20.95 -12.26 12.43
CA LYS A 63 -21.96 -11.52 13.22
C LYS A 63 -22.82 -12.44 14.06
N CYS A 64 -23.31 -13.53 13.48
CA CYS A 64 -24.08 -14.53 14.22
C CYS A 64 -23.26 -15.09 15.38
N TRP A 65 -21.98 -15.37 15.14
CA TRP A 65 -21.07 -15.84 16.18
C TRP A 65 -20.78 -14.78 17.24
N ALA A 66 -20.50 -13.53 16.83
CA ALA A 66 -20.31 -12.43 17.75
C ALA A 66 -21.53 -12.25 18.67
N ALA A 67 -22.74 -12.25 18.12
CA ALA A 67 -23.98 -12.16 18.89
C ALA A 67 -24.14 -13.35 19.86
N ALA A 68 -23.87 -14.57 19.41
CA ALA A 68 -23.95 -15.77 20.26
C ALA A 68 -22.96 -15.74 21.44
N GLN A 69 -21.84 -15.04 21.29
CA GLN A 69 -20.80 -14.86 22.32
C GLN A 69 -21.02 -13.58 23.16
N GLY A 70 -22.20 -12.97 23.09
CA GLY A 70 -22.58 -11.81 23.90
C GLY A 70 -21.98 -10.48 23.42
N MET A 71 -21.48 -10.40 22.18
CA MET A 71 -21.08 -9.13 21.57
C MET A 71 -22.29 -8.31 21.13
N ILE A 72 -22.13 -6.99 21.03
CA ILE A 72 -23.21 -6.06 20.69
C ILE A 72 -23.27 -5.89 19.17
N VAL A 73 -24.20 -6.56 18.51
CA VAL A 73 -24.47 -6.36 17.08
C VAL A 73 -25.61 -5.35 16.93
N HIS A 74 -25.43 -4.35 16.05
CA HIS A 74 -26.41 -3.30 15.85
C HIS A 74 -26.92 -3.30 14.39
N PRO A 75 -28.24 -3.28 14.13
CA PRO A 75 -28.78 -3.30 12.78
C PRO A 75 -28.29 -2.14 11.89
N SER A 76 -28.12 -0.94 12.48
CA SER A 76 -27.61 0.24 11.76
C SER A 76 -26.13 0.18 11.39
N PHE A 77 -25.38 -0.81 11.91
CA PHE A 77 -23.97 -1.00 11.60
C PHE A 77 -23.75 -2.42 11.06
N PRO A 78 -24.18 -2.70 9.82
CA PRO A 78 -24.22 -4.06 9.26
C PRO A 78 -22.83 -4.72 9.12
N ASP A 79 -21.77 -3.91 9.11
CA ASP A 79 -20.38 -4.34 9.00
C ASP A 79 -19.58 -3.97 10.26
N ALA A 80 -20.21 -3.99 11.43
CA ALA A 80 -19.52 -3.83 12.71
C ALA A 80 -20.23 -4.55 13.87
N PHE A 81 -19.48 -4.81 14.94
CA PHE A 81 -20.00 -5.24 16.23
C PHE A 81 -19.23 -4.58 17.36
N GLY A 82 -19.80 -4.57 18.56
CA GLY A 82 -19.21 -4.01 19.77
C GLY A 82 -18.68 -5.10 20.69
N VAL A 83 -17.45 -4.95 21.16
CA VAL A 83 -16.84 -5.82 22.17
C VAL A 83 -16.91 -5.12 23.53
N PRO A 84 -17.67 -5.66 24.51
CA PRO A 84 -17.64 -5.16 25.87
C PRO A 84 -16.32 -5.54 26.54
N LEU A 85 -15.68 -4.56 27.19
CA LEU A 85 -14.40 -4.69 27.88
C LEU A 85 -14.55 -4.58 29.41
N SER A 86 -13.48 -4.90 30.11
CA SER A 86 -13.44 -4.90 31.59
C SER A 86 -13.62 -3.52 32.21
N ASP A 87 -13.27 -2.46 31.49
CA ASP A 87 -13.48 -1.05 31.88
C ASP A 87 -14.94 -0.59 31.75
N GLY A 88 -15.85 -1.48 31.34
CA GLY A 88 -17.26 -1.18 31.09
C GLY A 88 -17.51 -0.50 29.74
N SER A 89 -16.47 -0.18 28.97
CA SER A 89 -16.61 0.39 27.64
C SER A 89 -16.97 -0.67 26.60
N VAL A 90 -17.64 -0.24 25.53
CA VAL A 90 -17.93 -1.08 24.36
C VAL A 90 -17.15 -0.54 23.19
N ARG A 91 -16.22 -1.34 22.66
CA ARG A 91 -15.34 -0.93 21.56
C ARG A 91 -15.81 -1.48 20.24
N LYS A 92 -15.83 -0.62 19.21
CA LYS A 92 -16.27 -0.99 17.87
C LYS A 92 -15.21 -1.83 17.16
N VAL A 93 -15.64 -2.94 16.60
CA VAL A 93 -14.88 -3.75 15.65
C VAL A 93 -15.56 -3.60 14.29
N ARG A 94 -14.86 -2.99 13.34
CA ARG A 94 -15.31 -2.81 11.95
C ARG A 94 -14.86 -3.99 11.11
N LEU A 95 -15.78 -4.54 10.33
CA LEU A 95 -15.55 -5.61 9.39
C LEU A 95 -15.25 -5.02 8.01
N GLN A 96 -14.20 -5.53 7.38
CA GLN A 96 -13.90 -5.33 5.98
C GLN A 96 -13.88 -6.70 5.31
N PHE A 97 -14.55 -6.80 4.18
CA PHE A 97 -14.65 -8.06 3.45
C PHE A 97 -13.71 -8.04 2.25
N VAL A 98 -12.95 -9.12 2.10
CA VAL A 98 -12.08 -9.38 0.95
C VAL A 98 -12.61 -10.58 0.18
N ASP A 99 -12.29 -10.67 -1.11
CA ASP A 99 -12.73 -11.78 -1.94
C ASP A 99 -12.23 -13.13 -1.42
N ALA A 100 -13.01 -14.18 -1.70
CA ALA A 100 -12.65 -15.54 -1.32
C ALA A 100 -11.37 -15.96 -2.07
N GLY A 101 -10.28 -16.17 -1.33
CA GLY A 101 -8.96 -16.50 -1.89
C GLY A 101 -7.96 -15.35 -1.86
N ALA A 102 -8.39 -14.12 -1.54
CA ALA A 102 -7.45 -13.03 -1.28
C ALA A 102 -6.56 -13.38 -0.07
N PRO A 103 -5.22 -13.26 -0.19
CA PRO A 103 -4.32 -13.61 0.89
C PRO A 103 -4.53 -12.69 2.09
N LEU A 104 -4.94 -13.26 3.21
CA LEU A 104 -4.91 -12.59 4.50
C LEU A 104 -3.57 -12.92 5.15
N ASP A 105 -2.58 -12.11 4.85
CA ASP A 105 -1.28 -12.20 5.51
C ASP A 105 -1.36 -11.63 6.93
N TRP A 106 -0.86 -12.40 7.90
CA TRP A 106 -0.93 -12.12 9.33
C TRP A 106 0.15 -12.86 10.13
N ILE A 107 0.43 -12.33 11.31
CA ILE A 107 1.22 -12.96 12.38
C ILE A 107 0.32 -13.26 13.58
N ALA A 108 0.64 -14.31 14.34
CA ALA A 108 -0.09 -14.67 15.55
C ALA A 108 0.42 -13.85 16.74
N MET A 109 -0.50 -13.24 17.48
CA MET A 109 -0.22 -12.54 18.74
C MET A 109 -0.73 -13.34 19.93
N GLY A 110 0.19 -13.57 20.87
CA GLY A 110 -0.11 -14.13 22.20
C GLY A 110 -0.69 -15.55 22.18
N PRO A 111 -1.06 -16.08 23.36
CA PRO A 111 -1.62 -17.43 23.49
C PRO A 111 -3.01 -17.56 22.85
N ALA A 112 -3.73 -16.44 22.67
CA ALA A 112 -5.03 -16.43 21.99
C ALA A 112 -4.92 -16.54 20.46
N GLY A 113 -3.70 -16.50 19.90
CA GLY A 113 -3.47 -16.61 18.46
C GLY A 113 -4.14 -15.48 17.67
N THR A 114 -4.19 -14.27 18.23
CA THR A 114 -4.85 -13.14 17.57
C THR A 114 -4.12 -12.83 16.28
N ARG A 115 -4.82 -12.83 15.15
CA ARG A 115 -4.22 -12.64 13.83
C ARG A 115 -4.05 -11.14 13.54
N ILE A 116 -2.82 -10.63 13.63
CA ILE A 116 -2.48 -9.24 13.31
C ILE A 116 -1.87 -9.19 11.92
N ALA A 117 -2.27 -8.26 11.06
CA ALA A 117 -1.63 -8.09 9.76
C ALA A 117 -0.13 -7.87 9.90
N SER A 118 0.66 -8.54 9.05
CA SER A 118 2.09 -8.28 8.95
C SER A 118 2.36 -6.82 8.54
N MET A 119 3.57 -6.31 8.80
CA MET A 119 3.96 -4.99 8.34
C MET A 119 3.93 -4.86 6.81
N PRO A 120 4.42 -5.82 6.00
CA PRO A 120 4.25 -5.77 4.54
C PRO A 120 2.78 -5.67 4.11
N ALA A 121 1.89 -6.46 4.70
CA ALA A 121 0.47 -6.44 4.34
C ALA A 121 -0.22 -5.13 4.77
N LEU A 122 0.17 -4.57 5.91
CA LEU A 122 -0.29 -3.24 6.35
C LEU A 122 0.20 -2.15 5.41
N LEU A 123 1.48 -2.19 5.04
CA LEU A 123 2.09 -1.25 4.11
C LEU A 123 1.35 -1.26 2.78
N ASP A 124 1.05 -2.45 2.26
CA ASP A 124 0.32 -2.60 1.00
C ASP A 124 -1.09 -2.00 1.06
N THR A 125 -1.81 -2.25 2.16
CA THR A 125 -3.13 -1.66 2.38
C THR A 125 -3.06 -0.13 2.49
N LEU A 126 -2.02 0.41 3.13
CA LEU A 126 -1.82 1.85 3.23
C LEU A 126 -1.46 2.46 1.87
N ALA A 127 -0.63 1.78 1.07
CA ALA A 127 -0.25 2.19 -0.27
C ALA A 127 -1.46 2.24 -1.21
N GLU A 128 -2.31 1.21 -1.21
CA GLU A 128 -3.57 1.19 -1.96
C GLU A 128 -4.43 2.41 -1.62
N ARG A 129 -4.63 2.68 -0.33
CA ARG A 129 -5.43 3.83 0.13
C ARG A 129 -4.77 5.17 -0.14
N TYR A 130 -3.45 5.23 -0.16
CA TYR A 130 -2.70 6.47 -0.44
C TYR A 130 -2.86 6.90 -1.90
N MET A 131 -2.99 5.93 -2.81
CA MET A 131 -3.23 6.16 -4.24
C MET A 131 -4.71 6.36 -4.60
N ASP A 132 -5.65 6.08 -3.69
CA ASP A 132 -7.08 6.20 -3.99
C ASP A 132 -7.52 7.68 -4.07
N PRO A 133 -7.95 8.17 -5.24
CA PRO A 133 -8.35 9.58 -5.43
C PRO A 133 -9.58 9.98 -4.62
N ARG A 134 -10.34 9.00 -4.08
CA ARG A 134 -11.50 9.26 -3.22
C ARG A 134 -11.10 9.60 -1.79
N VAL A 135 -9.84 9.38 -1.41
CA VAL A 135 -9.35 9.67 -0.06
C VAL A 135 -9.09 11.18 0.07
N PRO A 136 -9.70 11.86 1.06
CA PRO A 136 -9.50 13.29 1.24
C PRO A 136 -8.04 13.66 1.51
N ALA A 137 -7.57 14.81 1.02
CA ALA A 137 -6.17 15.25 1.15
C ALA A 137 -5.62 15.17 2.60
N ARG A 138 -6.44 15.56 3.59
CA ARG A 138 -6.08 15.43 5.03
C ARG A 138 -5.75 13.99 5.45
N ALA A 139 -6.50 13.03 4.90
CA ALA A 139 -6.30 11.61 5.17
C ALA A 139 -5.08 11.08 4.39
N VAL A 140 -4.83 11.56 3.17
CA VAL A 140 -3.61 11.23 2.40
C VAL A 140 -2.34 11.65 3.16
N SER A 141 -2.31 12.84 3.75
CA SER A 141 -1.17 13.28 4.58
C SER A 141 -0.96 12.36 5.80
N THR A 142 -2.06 11.93 6.44
CA THR A 142 -2.00 10.98 7.57
C THR A 142 -1.50 9.61 7.12
N LEU A 143 -1.97 9.10 5.99
CA LEU A 143 -1.50 7.85 5.39
C LEU A 143 -0.01 7.94 5.07
N GLY A 144 0.46 9.06 4.52
CA GLY A 144 1.88 9.26 4.22
C GLY A 144 2.76 9.16 5.48
N ARG A 145 2.33 9.77 6.59
CA ARG A 145 3.02 9.65 7.89
C ARG A 145 3.01 8.22 8.42
N ASP A 146 1.89 7.51 8.27
CA ASP A 146 1.77 6.11 8.70
C ASP A 146 2.65 5.18 7.89
N ILE A 147 2.70 5.36 6.56
CA ILE A 147 3.59 4.63 5.67
C ILE A 147 5.04 4.89 6.06
N PHE A 148 5.42 6.16 6.24
CA PHE A 148 6.80 6.51 6.59
C PHE A 148 7.23 5.89 7.93
N TRP A 149 6.36 5.99 8.95
CA TRP A 149 6.62 5.36 10.25
C TRP A 149 6.72 3.83 10.15
N LEU A 150 5.84 3.21 9.37
CA LEU A 150 5.84 1.75 9.20
C LEU A 150 7.11 1.28 8.49
N LEU A 151 7.59 2.00 7.48
CA LEU A 151 8.84 1.70 6.81
C LEU A 151 10.05 1.80 7.76
N GLN A 152 10.07 2.77 8.67
CA GLN A 152 11.10 2.84 9.73
C GLN A 152 11.06 1.61 10.62
N ARG A 153 9.86 1.16 11.05
CA ARG A 153 9.72 -0.08 11.83
C ARG A 153 10.17 -1.32 11.05
N MET A 154 9.83 -1.42 9.78
CA MET A 154 10.25 -2.53 8.92
C MET A 154 11.76 -2.55 8.69
N ALA A 155 12.43 -1.40 8.65
CA ALA A 155 13.89 -1.33 8.54
C ALA A 155 14.60 -1.85 9.81
N GLU A 156 13.95 -1.77 10.96
CA GLU A 156 14.48 -2.27 12.24
C GLU A 156 14.16 -3.75 12.48
N ASP A 157 13.07 -4.27 11.91
CA ASP A 157 12.61 -5.65 12.10
C ASP A 157 13.01 -6.54 10.92
N THR A 158 13.93 -7.46 11.19
CA THR A 158 14.47 -8.40 10.18
C THR A 158 13.89 -9.82 10.30
N THR A 159 12.82 -9.99 11.07
CA THR A 159 12.18 -11.30 11.24
C THR A 159 11.61 -11.81 9.90
N PRO A 160 11.66 -13.14 9.65
CA PRO A 160 11.17 -13.72 8.40
C PRO A 160 9.71 -13.36 8.09
N GLU A 161 8.87 -13.28 9.12
CA GLU A 161 7.47 -12.93 9.02
C GLU A 161 7.24 -11.49 8.55
N GLN A 162 8.24 -10.62 8.64
CA GLN A 162 8.17 -9.22 8.23
C GLN A 162 8.94 -8.92 6.94
N MET A 163 9.54 -9.94 6.33
CA MET A 163 10.24 -9.79 5.05
C MET A 163 9.27 -9.41 3.92
N VAL A 164 9.70 -8.44 3.12
CA VAL A 164 8.97 -7.98 1.94
C VAL A 164 9.14 -8.98 0.80
N THR A 165 8.04 -9.39 0.17
CA THR A 165 8.02 -10.21 -1.05
C THR A 165 7.04 -9.62 -2.05
N VAL A 166 7.15 -10.00 -3.33
CA VAL A 166 6.32 -9.46 -4.42
C VAL A 166 4.83 -9.64 -4.12
N GLU A 167 4.46 -10.78 -3.57
CA GLU A 167 3.07 -11.18 -3.31
C GLU A 167 2.45 -10.38 -2.15
N ARG A 168 3.27 -9.88 -1.23
CA ARG A 168 2.80 -9.19 -0.01
C ARG A 168 2.62 -7.69 -0.20
N VAL A 169 3.28 -7.10 -1.19
CA VAL A 169 3.29 -5.65 -1.45
C VAL A 169 2.99 -5.24 -2.90
N PRO A 170 1.98 -5.83 -3.57
CA PRO A 170 1.69 -5.53 -4.98
C PRO A 170 1.36 -4.06 -5.26
N ASN A 171 0.71 -3.35 -4.33
CA ASN A 171 0.38 -1.93 -4.47
C ASN A 171 1.60 -1.03 -4.28
N VAL A 172 2.54 -1.43 -3.41
CA VAL A 172 3.79 -0.68 -3.23
C VAL A 172 4.65 -0.78 -4.49
N LEU A 173 4.64 -1.90 -5.21
CA LEU A 173 5.44 -2.09 -6.43
C LEU A 173 4.91 -1.32 -7.65
N LYS A 174 3.74 -0.69 -7.58
CA LYS A 174 3.18 0.11 -8.67
C LYS A 174 4.02 1.38 -8.88
N ALA A 175 4.31 1.69 -10.14
CA ALA A 175 5.07 2.89 -10.52
C ALA A 175 4.42 4.18 -10.00
N ASP A 176 3.09 4.24 -9.98
CA ASP A 176 2.32 5.37 -9.47
C ASP A 176 2.58 5.60 -7.97
N PHE A 177 2.64 4.52 -7.18
CA PHE A 177 2.97 4.63 -5.75
C PHE A 177 4.37 5.19 -5.57
N TRP A 178 5.38 4.59 -6.20
CA TRP A 178 6.77 5.00 -6.05
C TRP A 178 6.96 6.47 -6.44
N SER A 179 6.43 6.85 -7.61
CA SER A 179 6.57 8.20 -8.14
C SER A 179 5.91 9.22 -7.22
N LEU A 180 4.65 8.99 -6.83
CA LEU A 180 3.92 9.91 -5.98
C LEU A 180 4.54 10.00 -4.57
N PHE A 181 4.85 8.86 -3.96
CA PHE A 181 5.31 8.79 -2.57
C PHE A 181 6.72 9.35 -2.43
N THR A 182 7.67 8.97 -3.30
CA THR A 182 9.05 9.47 -3.21
C THR A 182 9.19 10.93 -3.63
N PHE A 183 8.33 11.43 -4.50
CA PHE A 183 8.26 12.86 -4.82
C PHE A 183 7.72 13.68 -3.64
N THR A 184 6.71 13.15 -2.94
CA THR A 184 6.05 13.87 -1.83
C THR A 184 6.84 13.80 -0.52
N HIS A 185 7.55 12.68 -0.27
CA HIS A 185 8.24 12.42 1.00
C HIS A 185 9.74 12.26 0.77
N PHE A 186 10.49 13.31 1.09
CA PHE A 186 11.95 13.30 0.96
C PHE A 186 12.58 12.18 1.80
N GLY A 187 13.52 11.44 1.19
CA GLY A 187 14.21 10.32 1.84
C GLY A 187 13.42 9.01 1.89
N ALA A 188 12.19 8.97 1.36
CA ALA A 188 11.40 7.75 1.27
C ALA A 188 12.06 6.67 0.39
N ASP A 189 12.85 7.07 -0.61
CA ASP A 189 13.59 6.16 -1.50
C ASP A 189 14.59 5.29 -0.71
N GLN A 190 15.37 5.93 0.16
CA GLN A 190 16.33 5.24 1.02
C GLN A 190 15.61 4.38 2.05
N LEU A 191 14.52 4.90 2.63
CA LEU A 191 13.78 4.17 3.65
C LEU A 191 13.09 2.92 3.09
N LEU A 192 12.54 2.99 1.87
CA LEU A 192 12.04 1.82 1.16
C LEU A 192 13.15 0.80 0.94
N TYR A 193 14.33 1.25 0.51
CA TYR A 193 15.48 0.35 0.35
C TYR A 193 15.84 -0.38 1.65
N ASP A 194 15.93 0.36 2.76
CA ASP A 194 16.28 -0.15 4.09
C ASP A 194 15.20 -1.07 4.66
N ALA A 195 13.93 -0.81 4.35
CA ALA A 195 12.78 -1.66 4.71
C ALA A 195 12.72 -2.99 3.92
N GLY A 196 13.75 -3.32 3.13
CA GLY A 196 13.90 -4.60 2.45
C GLY A 196 13.60 -4.58 0.96
N PHE A 197 13.11 -3.46 0.40
CA PHE A 197 12.81 -3.37 -1.03
C PHE A 197 14.09 -3.39 -1.88
N GLY A 198 15.24 -3.02 -1.33
CA GLY A 198 16.52 -3.11 -2.05
C GLY A 198 16.87 -4.55 -2.47
N LYS A 199 16.63 -5.51 -1.58
CA LYS A 199 16.85 -6.94 -1.87
C LYS A 199 15.82 -7.46 -2.87
N LEU A 200 14.56 -7.07 -2.70
CA LEU A 200 13.46 -7.47 -3.58
C LEU A 200 13.69 -6.97 -5.01
N ILE A 201 14.07 -5.71 -5.19
CA ILE A 201 14.35 -5.12 -6.51
C ILE A 201 15.55 -5.84 -7.15
N ALA A 202 16.61 -6.09 -6.39
CA ALA A 202 17.77 -6.83 -6.90
C ALA A 202 17.43 -8.27 -7.32
N GLU A 203 16.43 -8.91 -6.69
CA GLU A 203 15.93 -10.22 -7.06
C GLU A 203 15.08 -10.19 -8.34
N LEU A 204 14.23 -9.17 -8.49
CA LEU A 204 13.43 -8.94 -9.70
C LEU A 204 14.29 -8.61 -10.93
N ASP A 205 15.42 -7.93 -10.73
CA ASP A 205 16.36 -7.57 -11.78
C ASP A 205 17.32 -8.71 -12.17
N ARG A 206 17.27 -9.87 -11.48
CA ARG A 206 18.09 -11.01 -11.90
C ARG A 206 17.61 -11.49 -13.27
N PRO A 207 18.52 -11.64 -14.26
CA PRO A 207 18.15 -12.29 -15.49
C PRO A 207 17.64 -13.69 -15.15
N VAL A 208 16.45 -14.03 -15.64
CA VAL A 208 15.97 -15.41 -15.62
C VAL A 208 16.96 -16.20 -16.44
N SER A 209 17.95 -16.81 -15.78
CA SER A 209 18.89 -17.70 -16.43
C SER A 209 18.06 -18.78 -17.12
N GLU A 210 18.28 -18.94 -18.42
CA GLU A 210 17.69 -19.97 -19.27
C GLU A 210 17.83 -21.34 -18.61
N THR A 211 16.79 -21.80 -17.93
CA THR A 211 16.59 -23.22 -17.63
C THR A 211 15.43 -23.71 -18.49
N HIS A 212 15.64 -23.66 -19.80
CA HIS A 212 14.83 -24.40 -20.78
C HIS A 212 15.66 -24.81 -22.00
N ASP A 213 16.93 -25.16 -21.79
CA ASP A 213 17.80 -25.73 -22.84
C ASP A 213 18.35 -27.08 -22.37
N SER A 214 17.47 -28.09 -22.32
CA SER A 214 17.82 -29.52 -22.17
C SER A 214 16.60 -30.42 -22.41
N LEU A 215 15.85 -30.22 -23.49
CA LEU A 215 14.89 -31.21 -24.01
C LEU A 215 14.76 -31.12 -25.54
N LEU A 216 15.90 -31.01 -26.24
CA LEU A 216 15.99 -31.50 -27.62
C LEU A 216 16.89 -32.73 -27.60
N ASP A 217 16.22 -33.85 -27.41
CA ASP A 217 16.70 -35.18 -27.79
C ASP A 217 16.82 -35.19 -29.32
N GLU A 218 17.94 -34.69 -29.84
CA GLU A 218 18.33 -34.89 -31.23
C GLU A 218 18.97 -36.27 -31.38
N SER A 219 18.15 -37.31 -31.30
CA SER A 219 18.52 -38.60 -31.87
C SER A 219 17.30 -39.35 -32.40
N GLN A 220 17.32 -39.60 -33.71
CA GLN A 220 16.46 -40.50 -34.49
C GLN A 220 15.08 -39.99 -34.93
N ILE A 221 15.05 -39.17 -35.98
CA ILE A 221 14.12 -39.42 -37.11
C ILE A 221 14.89 -39.17 -38.41
N GLY A 222 15.34 -40.25 -39.04
CA GLY A 222 15.79 -40.21 -40.43
C GLY A 222 14.58 -40.23 -41.35
N ILE A 223 14.44 -39.22 -42.19
CA ILE A 223 13.62 -39.27 -43.40
C ILE A 223 14.39 -38.53 -44.50
N ASP A 224 14.88 -39.32 -45.46
CA ASP A 224 15.26 -38.91 -46.82
C ASP A 224 14.06 -38.33 -47.55
N GLY A 225 14.25 -37.26 -48.33
CA GLY A 225 13.24 -36.81 -49.30
C GLY A 225 13.44 -35.39 -49.84
N ASP A 226 14.28 -35.28 -50.87
CA ASP A 226 14.22 -34.42 -52.08
C ASP A 226 13.89 -32.90 -51.97
N PRO A 227 14.73 -32.00 -52.55
CA PRO A 227 14.49 -30.56 -52.51
C PRO A 227 13.98 -30.01 -53.86
N GLU A 228 12.66 -29.78 -54.00
CA GLU A 228 12.15 -28.94 -55.10
C GLU A 228 10.89 -28.14 -54.72
N HIS A 229 11.01 -26.82 -54.92
CA HIS A 229 9.96 -25.79 -55.13
C HIS A 229 9.01 -25.51 -53.93
N TRP A 230 8.73 -24.26 -53.51
CA TRP A 230 8.33 -23.08 -54.27
C TRP A 230 8.62 -21.77 -53.51
N TYR A 231 8.83 -20.68 -54.26
CA TYR A 231 8.60 -19.29 -53.84
C TYR A 231 7.14 -19.10 -53.43
N ASP A 232 6.87 -18.33 -52.37
CA ASP A 232 6.15 -17.06 -52.48
C ASP A 232 5.86 -16.42 -51.12
N ASP A 233 5.98 -15.10 -51.10
CA ASP A 233 5.57 -14.17 -50.06
C ASP A 233 4.15 -14.44 -49.57
N VAL A 234 3.97 -14.54 -48.25
CA VAL A 234 2.65 -14.41 -47.62
C VAL A 234 2.75 -13.58 -46.34
N ASP A 235 2.21 -12.37 -46.47
CA ASP A 235 1.54 -11.53 -45.47
C ASP A 235 1.91 -11.67 -43.98
N ALA A 236 2.57 -10.61 -43.50
CA ALA A 236 2.48 -10.15 -42.13
C ALA A 236 1.04 -9.73 -41.81
N GLY A 237 0.25 -10.65 -41.28
CA GLY A 237 -1.13 -10.36 -40.91
C GLY A 237 -1.81 -11.46 -40.10
N LEU A 238 -1.33 -11.73 -38.88
CA LEU A 238 -2.14 -12.17 -37.72
C LEU A 238 -1.20 -12.49 -36.53
N VAL A 239 -0.99 -11.54 -35.61
CA VAL A 239 -1.04 -11.74 -34.14
C VAL A 239 -1.13 -10.33 -33.49
N GLU A 240 -2.25 -9.63 -33.70
CA GLU A 240 -2.73 -8.68 -32.71
C GLU A 240 -3.68 -9.46 -31.79
N SER A 241 -3.18 -9.91 -30.65
CA SER A 241 -3.96 -10.11 -29.42
C SER A 241 -3.10 -10.91 -28.43
N MET A 242 -3.00 -10.39 -27.21
CA MET A 242 -2.36 -10.97 -26.03
C MET A 242 -0.84 -10.91 -26.03
N ILE A 243 -0.29 -9.88 -25.39
CA ILE A 243 0.54 -9.96 -24.19
C ILE A 243 0.67 -8.52 -23.67
N GLY A 244 -0.08 -8.20 -22.61
CA GLY A 244 0.19 -7.04 -21.79
C GLY A 244 1.50 -7.29 -21.02
N SER A 245 2.63 -6.91 -21.61
CA SER A 245 3.92 -6.91 -20.92
C SER A 245 4.02 -5.70 -20.00
N GLY A 246 3.25 -5.70 -18.92
CA GLY A 246 3.40 -4.78 -17.79
C GLY A 246 4.63 -5.18 -16.96
N ARG A 247 5.83 -4.98 -17.49
CA ARG A 247 7.04 -5.01 -16.66
C ARG A 247 7.04 -3.76 -15.78
N PRO A 248 7.28 -3.86 -14.46
CA PRO A 248 7.45 -2.69 -13.62
C PRO A 248 8.66 -1.90 -14.12
N VAL A 249 8.43 -0.67 -14.59
CA VAL A 249 9.51 0.27 -14.90
C VAL A 249 9.92 0.90 -13.58
N LEU A 250 11.07 0.49 -13.05
CA LEU A 250 11.64 1.03 -11.81
C LEU A 250 12.78 2.02 -12.11
N PRO A 251 12.83 3.19 -11.46
CA PRO A 251 13.96 4.09 -11.58
C PRO A 251 15.18 3.51 -10.83
N LEU A 252 16.16 3.04 -11.60
CA LEU A 252 17.46 2.60 -11.11
C LEU A 252 18.18 3.74 -10.37
N ARG A 253 18.51 3.53 -9.10
CA ARG A 253 19.34 4.47 -8.34
C ARG A 253 20.82 4.20 -8.63
N ARG A 254 21.50 5.10 -9.35
CA ARG A 254 22.95 5.33 -9.16
C ARG A 254 23.32 6.81 -9.32
N LYS A 255 24.29 7.19 -8.48
CA LYS A 255 24.92 8.50 -8.27
C LYS A 255 25.02 9.33 -9.56
N ASN A 256 24.63 10.60 -9.44
CA ASN A 256 24.69 11.69 -10.43
C ASN A 256 23.47 11.76 -11.38
N SER A 257 22.45 12.48 -10.88
CA SER A 257 21.30 13.04 -11.59
C SER A 257 21.66 13.63 -12.97
N ARG A 258 21.21 12.97 -14.07
CA ARG A 258 20.98 13.54 -15.42
C ARG A 258 20.06 12.68 -16.32
N TYR A 259 19.03 12.01 -15.78
CA TYR A 259 18.21 11.07 -16.57
C TYR A 259 16.79 11.54 -16.93
N PHE A 260 16.43 12.81 -16.67
CA PHE A 260 15.09 13.32 -16.99
C PHE A 260 14.89 13.80 -18.44
N GLU A 261 15.88 13.69 -19.34
CA GLU A 261 15.79 14.28 -20.69
C GLU A 261 15.50 13.32 -21.85
N ARG A 262 15.30 12.01 -21.65
CA ARG A 262 15.19 11.06 -22.80
C ARG A 262 14.00 10.10 -22.83
N LEU A 263 13.02 10.21 -21.94
CA LEU A 263 11.86 9.30 -21.95
C LEU A 263 10.50 10.00 -22.14
N SER A 264 10.46 11.06 -22.96
CA SER A 264 9.21 11.59 -23.54
C SER A 264 9.22 11.43 -25.07
N GLY A 265 9.18 10.17 -25.51
CA GLY A 265 8.97 9.81 -26.93
C GLY A 265 7.52 9.98 -27.42
N THR A 266 6.61 10.37 -26.53
CA THR A 266 5.27 10.85 -26.86
C THR A 266 5.17 12.27 -26.34
N ARG A 267 4.78 13.19 -27.22
CA ARG A 267 4.55 14.61 -26.90
C ARG A 267 3.77 14.66 -25.58
N PRO A 268 4.27 15.35 -24.53
CA PRO A 268 3.43 15.62 -23.38
C PRO A 268 2.23 16.41 -23.92
N ALA A 269 1.02 15.96 -23.59
CA ALA A 269 -0.09 16.91 -23.52
C ALA A 269 0.40 17.97 -22.54
N THR A 270 0.76 19.12 -23.08
CA THR A 270 1.26 20.27 -22.34
C THR A 270 0.23 20.57 -21.26
N VAL A 271 0.48 20.12 -20.04
CA VAL A 271 0.01 20.89 -18.89
C VAL A 271 0.89 22.13 -18.97
N GLU A 272 0.38 23.15 -19.66
CA GLU A 272 0.94 24.48 -19.56
C GLU A 272 0.86 24.83 -18.07
N LEU A 273 1.98 24.61 -17.37
CA LEU A 273 2.35 25.44 -16.25
C LEU A 273 2.43 26.85 -16.84
N ALA A 274 1.29 27.55 -16.83
CA ALA A 274 1.26 28.98 -17.05
C ALA A 274 2.05 29.61 -15.91
N PHE A 275 3.37 29.70 -16.09
CA PHE A 275 4.15 30.75 -15.47
C PHE A 275 3.58 32.04 -16.04
N VAL A 276 2.58 32.61 -15.37
CA VAL A 276 2.26 34.01 -15.55
C VAL A 276 3.43 34.77 -14.95
N GLU A 277 4.45 35.02 -15.76
CA GLU A 277 5.38 36.12 -15.53
C GLU A 277 4.53 37.40 -15.58
N SER A 278 4.01 37.81 -14.43
CA SER A 278 3.44 39.14 -14.28
C SER A 278 4.62 40.13 -14.37
N PRO A 279 4.68 41.03 -15.37
CA PRO A 279 5.81 41.94 -15.55
C PRO A 279 5.84 43.08 -14.52
N SER A 280 5.13 42.96 -13.39
CA SER A 280 5.01 43.99 -12.37
C SER A 280 5.49 43.59 -10.97
N LEU A 281 6.24 42.49 -10.82
CA LEU A 281 6.85 42.11 -9.53
C LEU A 281 8.40 42.14 -9.54
N SER A 282 8.97 42.96 -10.42
CA SER A 282 10.30 43.53 -10.16
C SER A 282 10.10 44.64 -9.14
N THR A 283 10.70 44.50 -7.95
CA THR A 283 10.61 45.37 -6.77
C THR A 283 9.46 45.09 -5.79
N ARG A 284 9.57 44.01 -5.02
CA ARG A 284 9.04 43.99 -3.65
C ARG A 284 10.08 43.41 -2.70
N ASP A 285 10.53 44.27 -1.80
CA ASP A 285 11.46 43.95 -0.74
C ASP A 285 11.02 42.71 0.06
N HIS A 286 12.01 41.93 0.45
CA HIS A 286 11.90 40.86 1.42
C HIS A 286 11.37 41.39 2.76
N GLN A 287 10.05 41.44 2.96
CA GLN A 287 9.37 41.47 4.27
C GLN A 287 7.85 41.68 4.09
N SER A 288 7.10 40.61 3.86
CA SER A 288 5.70 40.47 4.30
C SER A 288 5.25 39.02 4.14
N PRO A 289 4.64 38.38 5.17
CA PRO A 289 4.03 37.07 5.02
C PRO A 289 2.77 37.16 4.14
N ILE A 290 2.58 36.15 3.28
CA ILE A 290 1.40 35.98 2.42
C ILE A 290 0.15 35.90 3.32
N SER A 291 -0.91 36.63 2.95
CA SER A 291 -2.12 36.67 3.76
C SER A 291 -2.93 35.37 3.64
N ALA A 292 -3.72 35.04 4.66
CA ALA A 292 -4.56 33.84 4.66
C ALA A 292 -5.57 33.80 3.50
N ALA A 293 -6.04 34.97 3.06
CA ALA A 293 -6.96 35.09 1.93
C ALA A 293 -6.31 34.75 0.58
N GLU A 294 -5.02 35.06 0.41
CA GLU A 294 -4.25 34.69 -0.78
C GLU A 294 -3.95 33.19 -0.81
N LEU A 295 -3.67 32.58 0.36
CA LEU A 295 -3.48 31.13 0.49
C LEU A 295 -4.74 30.33 0.13
N ASP A 296 -5.92 30.79 0.55
CA ASP A 296 -7.19 30.12 0.23
C ASP A 296 -7.52 30.23 -1.27
N GLN A 297 -7.29 31.39 -1.88
CA GLN A 297 -7.50 31.58 -3.33
C GLN A 297 -6.55 30.72 -4.19
N MET A 298 -5.32 30.48 -3.70
CA MET A 298 -4.33 29.64 -4.38
C MET A 298 -4.60 28.14 -4.19
N ALA A 299 -5.19 27.74 -3.06
CA ALA A 299 -5.64 26.37 -2.80
C ALA A 299 -6.83 25.99 -3.69
N GLU A 300 -7.77 26.92 -3.93
CA GLU A 300 -8.88 26.73 -4.88
C GLU A 300 -8.41 26.53 -6.33
N GLN A 301 -7.22 27.04 -6.68
CA GLN A 301 -6.59 26.86 -8.00
C GLN A 301 -5.72 25.59 -8.10
N GLY A 302 -5.71 24.74 -7.08
CA GLY A 302 -5.01 23.45 -7.10
C GLY A 302 -3.48 23.54 -6.94
N ILE A 303 -2.96 24.68 -6.50
CA ILE A 303 -1.52 24.88 -6.29
C ILE A 303 -1.15 24.34 -4.89
N MET A 304 -0.58 23.13 -4.82
CA MET A 304 -0.06 22.57 -3.57
C MET A 304 1.34 23.13 -3.26
N PHE A 305 1.48 23.84 -2.15
CA PHE A 305 2.78 24.13 -1.54
C PHE A 305 3.06 23.14 -0.40
N CYS A 306 4.21 22.48 -0.45
CA CYS A 306 4.85 21.92 0.73
C CYS A 306 5.57 23.04 1.48
N PRO A 307 5.16 23.43 2.70
CA PRO A 307 5.97 24.32 3.50
C PRO A 307 7.23 23.57 3.94
N VAL A 308 8.38 23.99 3.41
CA VAL A 308 9.69 23.60 3.94
C VAL A 308 9.89 24.41 5.22
N ASP A 309 9.66 23.80 6.38
CA ASP A 309 10.04 24.41 7.64
C ASP A 309 11.57 24.34 7.77
N GLN A 310 12.24 25.46 7.48
CA GLN A 310 13.71 25.56 7.55
C GLN A 310 14.25 25.60 8.99
N ARG A 311 13.41 25.36 10.00
CA ARG A 311 13.81 25.36 11.42
C ARG A 311 13.78 23.95 11.98
N ASN A 312 14.75 23.13 11.59
CA ASN A 312 15.37 22.07 12.40
C ASN A 312 16.46 21.42 11.54
N TRP A 313 17.62 22.09 11.53
CA TRP A 313 18.92 21.45 11.32
C TRP A 313 19.47 21.06 12.68
#